data_AF-X1B553-F1
#
_entry.id   AF-X1B553-F1
#
_cell.length_a   1.000
_cell.length_b   1.000
_cell.length_c   1.000
_cell.angle_alpha   90.00
_cell.angle_beta   90.00
_cell.angle_gamma   90.00
#
_symmetry.space_group_name_H-M   'P 1'
#
loop_
_entity.id
_entity.type
_entity.pdbx_description
1 polymer ?
#
loop_
_entity_poly.entity_id
_entity_poly.type
_entity_poly.pdbx_seq_one_letter_code
_entity_poly.pdbx_strand_id
1 'polypeptide(L)'
;ADFHTKTFYGQKTSLMISSPAKMVPYIFLSCIVRKDDGTWEKSTKGEGKTVKLSIEAIICILEVLHRKSANWRGYHVFKNRKTEIYAGWEDESRQVLLIKIGDYMKKLRFPNLNFLTLMLEHLLSEKIEFATSGTFDSDTREGQEGDKEAEYGVFAEHITARDGLNIVETTEYDTSIDTLEIKAKIKVESPKALLITLESGEEYWIPKSTLHSVYEVNNKEILQNLVVDKWIIEKHKILK
;
A
#
# COMPACT_ATOMS: atom_id res chain seq x y z
N ALA A 1 27.58 -2.38 8.69
CA ALA A 1 27.51 -1.11 7.94
C ALA A 1 26.11 -0.54 8.15
N ASP A 2 25.93 0.78 8.20
CA ASP A 2 24.62 1.39 8.50
C ASP A 2 23.75 1.58 7.23
N PHE A 3 24.39 1.71 6.07
CA PHE A 3 23.72 1.83 4.79
C PHE A 3 23.93 0.58 3.94
N HIS A 4 22.94 0.28 3.10
CA HIS A 4 23.01 -0.81 2.14
C HIS A 4 22.57 -0.35 0.76
N THR A 5 23.23 -0.83 -0.30
CA THR A 5 22.77 -0.62 -1.67
C THR A 5 23.12 -1.83 -2.53
N LYS A 6 22.15 -2.30 -3.31
CA LYS A 6 22.35 -3.39 -4.28
C LYS A 6 21.56 -3.13 -5.56
N THR A 7 22.27 -3.20 -6.68
CA THR A 7 21.67 -3.12 -8.01
C THR A 7 21.66 -4.49 -8.71
N PHE A 8 20.52 -4.83 -9.30
CA PHE A 8 20.27 -6.02 -10.10
C PHE A 8 20.13 -5.62 -11.56
N TYR A 9 21.26 -5.58 -12.27
CA TYR A 9 21.27 -5.25 -13.69
C TYR A 9 20.62 -6.34 -14.54
N GLY A 10 20.09 -5.94 -15.68
CA GLY A 10 19.68 -6.79 -16.77
C GLY A 10 20.07 -6.15 -18.09
N GLN A 11 19.63 -6.74 -19.21
CA GLN A 11 19.95 -6.19 -20.52
C GLN A 11 19.30 -4.84 -20.78
N LYS A 12 18.02 -4.69 -20.38
CA LYS A 12 17.23 -3.48 -20.62
C LYS A 12 16.74 -2.78 -19.35
N THR A 13 16.62 -3.49 -18.23
CA THR A 13 16.06 -2.92 -17.00
C THR A 13 16.91 -3.31 -15.79
N SER A 14 17.03 -2.39 -14.84
CA SER A 14 17.71 -2.63 -13.57
C SER A 14 16.78 -2.32 -12.40
N LEU A 15 16.96 -3.06 -11.31
CA LEU A 15 16.28 -2.81 -10.04
C LEU A 15 17.34 -2.52 -8.99
N MET A 16 17.13 -1.50 -8.17
CA MET A 16 18.04 -1.12 -7.11
C MET A 16 17.28 -1.06 -5.79
N ILE A 17 17.87 -1.68 -4.76
CA ILE A 17 17.46 -1.51 -3.37
C ILE A 17 18.49 -0.62 -2.69
N SER A 18 18.02 0.38 -1.95
CA SER A 18 18.85 1.14 -1.02
C SER A 18 18.19 1.28 0.34
N SER A 19 18.96 1.02 1.41
CA SER A 19 18.61 1.29 2.79
C SER A 19 19.51 2.42 3.28
N PRO A 20 18.96 3.61 3.62
CA PRO A 20 19.79 4.77 3.95
C PRO A 20 20.48 4.67 5.33
N ALA A 21 19.79 4.13 6.34
CA ALA A 21 20.30 3.90 7.69
C ALA A 21 19.43 2.86 8.41
N LYS A 22 19.99 2.08 9.33
CA LYS A 22 19.26 1.04 10.07
C LYS A 22 18.10 1.58 10.94
N MET A 23 18.25 2.81 11.45
CA MET A 23 17.28 3.47 12.33
C MET A 23 16.04 4.00 11.59
N VAL A 24 16.08 4.04 10.26
CA VAL A 24 15.02 4.63 9.43
C VAL A 24 14.05 3.53 8.99
N PRO A 25 12.73 3.59 9.26
CA PRO A 25 11.78 2.48 9.07
C PRO A 25 11.32 2.27 7.62
N TYR A 26 12.22 2.47 6.66
CA TYR A 26 11.94 2.27 5.25
C TYR A 26 13.20 1.94 4.45
N ILE A 27 12.97 1.44 3.22
CA ILE A 27 13.97 1.30 2.16
C ILE A 27 13.45 1.96 0.89
N PHE A 28 14.33 2.19 -0.08
CA PHE A 28 13.93 2.61 -1.42
C PHE A 28 14.08 1.46 -2.40
N LEU A 29 13.08 1.33 -3.27
CA LEU A 29 13.12 0.46 -4.43
C LEU A 29 13.06 1.33 -5.68
N SER A 30 14.07 1.19 -6.54
CA SER A 30 14.18 1.98 -7.76
C SER A 30 14.29 1.09 -8.98
N CYS A 31 13.69 1.49 -10.09
CA CYS A 31 13.83 0.85 -11.39
C CYS A 31 14.19 1.87 -12.46
N ILE A 32 15.13 1.51 -13.33
CA ILE A 32 15.57 2.31 -14.47
C ILE A 32 15.71 1.42 -15.71
N VAL A 33 15.52 2.01 -16.87
CA VAL A 33 15.64 1.37 -18.18
C VAL A 33 16.92 1.82 -18.88
N ARG A 34 17.45 0.96 -19.73
CA ARG A 34 18.53 1.26 -20.65
C ARG A 34 17.94 1.85 -21.92
N LYS A 35 18.40 3.03 -22.28
CA LYS A 35 18.00 3.78 -23.48
C LYS A 35 18.56 3.13 -24.75
N ASP A 36 18.00 3.52 -25.89
CA ASP A 36 18.42 3.02 -27.20
C ASP A 36 19.87 3.38 -27.55
N ASP A 37 20.38 4.49 -27.01
CA ASP A 37 21.79 4.90 -27.12
C ASP A 37 22.75 4.05 -26.26
N GLY A 38 22.22 3.07 -25.53
CA GLY A 38 22.98 2.17 -24.68
C GLY A 38 23.31 2.73 -23.29
N THR A 39 22.92 3.96 -22.98
CA THR A 39 23.07 4.55 -21.64
C THR A 39 21.91 4.17 -20.72
N TRP A 40 22.11 4.27 -19.41
CA TRP A 40 21.04 4.06 -18.43
C TRP A 40 20.35 5.39 -18.12
N GLU A 41 19.03 5.32 -17.90
CA GLU A 41 18.29 6.41 -17.28
C GLU A 41 18.93 6.87 -15.95
N LYS A 42 18.79 8.16 -15.67
CA LYS A 42 19.34 8.78 -14.46
C LYS A 42 18.24 9.43 -13.65
N SER A 43 18.09 9.01 -12.40
CA SER A 43 17.14 9.60 -11.45
C SER A 43 17.37 11.10 -11.23
N THR A 44 18.61 11.59 -11.38
CA THR A 44 18.94 13.03 -11.31
C THR A 44 18.32 13.85 -12.44
N LYS A 45 17.87 13.21 -13.53
CA LYS A 45 17.14 13.83 -14.63
C LYS A 45 15.62 13.57 -14.56
N GLY A 46 15.13 13.04 -13.44
CA GLY A 46 13.72 12.65 -13.28
C GLY A 46 13.34 11.38 -14.05
N GLU A 47 14.32 10.61 -14.51
CA GLU A 47 14.10 9.35 -15.24
C GLU A 47 14.07 8.15 -14.28
N GLY A 48 13.45 7.05 -14.70
CA GLY A 48 13.21 5.91 -13.83
C GLY A 48 12.05 6.13 -12.87
N LYS A 49 11.91 5.20 -11.92
CA LYS A 49 10.93 5.29 -10.85
C LYS A 49 11.52 4.79 -9.54
N THR A 50 11.35 5.58 -8.48
CA THR A 50 11.72 5.23 -7.11
C THR A 50 10.49 5.32 -6.23
N VAL A 51 10.32 4.32 -5.37
CA VAL A 51 9.29 4.28 -4.33
C VAL A 51 9.92 3.99 -2.98
N LYS A 52 9.37 4.59 -1.93
CA LYS A 52 9.71 4.29 -0.54
C LYS A 52 8.85 3.10 -0.09
N LEU A 53 9.49 2.07 0.44
CA LEU A 53 8.84 0.88 0.98
C LEU A 53 8.90 0.93 2.50
N SER A 54 7.75 0.80 3.17
CA SER A 54 7.67 0.61 4.61
C SER A 54 8.10 -0.80 5.02
N ILE A 55 8.16 -1.06 6.33
CA ILE A 55 8.43 -2.39 6.89
C ILE A 55 7.36 -3.40 6.42
N GLU A 56 6.09 -3.00 6.40
CA GLU A 56 4.95 -3.82 5.98
C GLU A 56 5.05 -4.21 4.50
N ALA A 57 5.44 -3.25 3.64
CA ALA A 57 5.66 -3.53 2.23
C ALA A 57 6.81 -4.54 2.01
N ILE A 58 7.87 -4.50 2.84
CA ILE A 58 8.95 -5.49 2.79
C ILE A 58 8.41 -6.87 3.16
N ILE A 59 7.61 -6.97 4.22
CA ILE A 59 6.97 -8.23 4.67
C ILE A 59 6.11 -8.81 3.55
N CYS A 60 5.29 -7.99 2.88
CA CYS A 60 4.42 -8.44 1.80
C CYS A 60 5.21 -8.99 0.60
N ILE A 61 6.30 -8.32 0.21
CA ILE A 61 7.18 -8.81 -0.87
C ILE A 61 7.86 -10.13 -0.44
N LEU A 62 8.28 -10.24 0.83
CA LEU A 62 8.85 -11.49 1.36
C LEU A 62 7.82 -12.63 1.37
N GLU A 63 6.56 -12.39 1.71
CA GLU A 63 5.49 -13.40 1.60
C GLU A 63 5.36 -13.96 0.17
N VAL A 64 5.51 -13.11 -0.85
CA VAL A 64 5.56 -13.56 -2.26
C VAL A 64 6.83 -14.36 -2.53
N LEU A 65 8.01 -13.87 -2.11
CA LEU A 65 9.30 -14.54 -2.32
C LEU A 65 9.38 -15.91 -1.65
N HIS A 66 8.81 -16.06 -0.46
CA HIS A 66 8.68 -17.33 0.26
C HIS A 66 7.57 -18.22 -0.28
N ARG A 67 6.89 -17.78 -1.35
CA ARG A 67 5.82 -18.52 -2.01
C ARG A 67 4.67 -18.82 -1.06
N LYS A 68 4.35 -17.91 -0.14
CA LYS A 68 3.14 -18.00 0.68
C LYS A 68 1.97 -17.30 -0.02
N SER A 69 2.27 -16.25 -0.77
CA SER A 69 1.34 -15.54 -1.65
C SER A 69 1.76 -15.64 -3.12
N ALA A 70 0.77 -15.67 -4.03
CA ALA A 70 1.06 -15.71 -5.47
C ALA A 70 1.60 -14.37 -5.97
N ASN A 71 1.03 -13.29 -5.44
CA ASN A 71 1.44 -11.92 -5.73
C ASN A 71 0.98 -10.96 -4.62
N TRP A 72 1.56 -9.76 -4.64
CA TRP A 72 1.19 -8.61 -3.85
C TRP A 72 1.14 -7.37 -4.74
N ARG A 73 0.17 -6.50 -4.49
CA ARG A 73 0.08 -5.13 -5.02
C ARG A 73 -0.02 -4.15 -3.88
N GLY A 74 0.82 -3.11 -3.91
CA GLY A 74 0.72 -1.93 -3.06
C GLY A 74 0.64 -0.66 -3.90
N TYR A 75 0.24 0.45 -3.29
CA TYR A 75 0.22 1.75 -3.96
C TYR A 75 0.90 2.80 -3.09
N HIS A 76 1.78 3.58 -3.71
CA HIS A 76 2.46 4.70 -3.10
C HIS A 76 1.87 6.01 -3.64
N VAL A 77 1.36 6.87 -2.76
CA VAL A 77 0.83 8.19 -3.12
C VAL A 77 1.86 9.27 -2.75
N PHE A 78 2.23 10.12 -3.71
CA PHE A 78 3.11 11.26 -3.46
C PHE A 78 2.71 12.43 -4.34
N LYS A 79 2.47 13.62 -3.75
CA LYS A 79 2.00 14.82 -4.48
C LYS A 79 0.81 14.51 -5.42
N ASN A 80 -0.21 13.81 -4.91
CA ASN A 80 -1.39 13.32 -5.65
C ASN A 80 -1.11 12.35 -6.81
N ARG A 81 0.12 11.82 -6.92
CA ARG A 81 0.47 10.77 -7.89
C ARG A 81 0.47 9.42 -7.22
N LYS A 82 -0.42 8.53 -7.67
CA LYS A 82 -0.49 7.14 -7.24
C LYS A 82 0.43 6.29 -8.12
N THR A 83 1.35 5.55 -7.50
CA THR A 83 2.26 4.62 -8.17
C THR A 83 1.99 3.21 -7.69
N GLU A 84 1.60 2.31 -8.59
CA GLU A 84 1.48 0.88 -8.29
C GLU A 84 2.86 0.25 -8.06
N ILE A 85 2.94 -0.62 -7.06
CA ILE A 85 4.06 -1.51 -6.80
C ILE A 85 3.49 -2.92 -6.86
N TYR A 86 4.10 -3.79 -7.63
CA TYR A 86 3.67 -5.18 -7.76
C TYR A 86 4.87 -6.11 -7.62
N ALA A 87 4.69 -7.19 -6.86
CA ALA A 87 5.60 -8.33 -6.82
C ALA A 87 4.78 -9.60 -7.03
N GLY A 88 5.17 -10.45 -7.96
CA GLY A 88 4.45 -11.69 -8.22
C GLY A 88 5.22 -12.66 -9.09
N TRP A 89 4.84 -13.92 -9.03
CA TRP A 89 5.45 -14.95 -9.87
C TRP A 89 4.86 -14.90 -11.27
N GLU A 90 5.71 -14.69 -12.27
CA GLU A 90 5.34 -14.86 -13.68
C GLU A 90 5.35 -16.35 -14.05
N ASP A 91 6.34 -17.09 -13.53
CA ASP A 91 6.45 -18.54 -13.70
C ASP A 91 7.13 -19.11 -12.43
N GLU A 92 6.32 -19.69 -11.54
CA GLU A 92 6.81 -20.30 -10.29
C GLU A 92 7.74 -21.49 -10.53
N SER A 93 7.48 -22.26 -11.60
CA SER A 93 8.25 -23.45 -11.95
C SER A 93 9.65 -23.10 -12.40
N ARG A 94 9.78 -22.00 -13.16
CA ARG A 94 11.05 -21.46 -13.65
C ARG A 94 11.66 -20.41 -12.71
N GLN A 95 11.06 -20.21 -11.54
CA GLN A 95 11.46 -19.25 -10.51
C GLN A 95 11.66 -17.83 -11.08
N VAL A 96 10.65 -17.34 -11.78
CA VAL A 96 10.65 -16.01 -12.40
C VAL A 96 9.75 -15.10 -11.60
N LEU A 97 10.36 -14.24 -10.80
CA LEU A 97 9.64 -13.18 -10.10
C LEU A 97 9.61 -11.93 -10.96
N LEU A 98 8.44 -11.32 -11.08
CA LEU A 98 8.24 -10.02 -11.68
C LEU A 98 8.04 -8.98 -10.57
N ILE A 99 8.85 -7.92 -10.62
CA ILE A 99 8.66 -6.70 -9.82
C ILE A 99 8.31 -5.57 -10.79
N LYS A 100 7.25 -4.82 -10.49
CA LYS A 100 6.79 -3.66 -11.25
C LYS A 100 6.64 -2.45 -10.34
N ILE A 101 7.04 -1.28 -10.83
CA ILE A 101 6.95 0.02 -10.15
C ILE A 101 6.45 1.06 -11.16
N GLY A 102 5.16 1.39 -11.13
CA GLY A 102 4.52 2.12 -12.23
C GLY A 102 4.74 1.38 -13.55
N ASP A 103 5.21 2.07 -14.60
CA ASP A 103 5.42 1.47 -15.92
C ASP A 103 6.74 0.66 -16.03
N TYR A 104 7.54 0.63 -14.97
CA TYR A 104 8.84 -0.03 -14.96
C TYR A 104 8.71 -1.47 -14.48
N MET A 105 9.39 -2.40 -15.16
CA MET A 105 9.34 -3.82 -14.82
C MET A 105 10.72 -4.48 -14.81
N LYS A 106 10.93 -5.36 -13.82
CA LYS A 106 12.12 -6.19 -13.70
C LYS A 106 11.74 -7.63 -13.41
N LYS A 107 12.21 -8.53 -14.28
CA LYS A 107 12.22 -9.97 -14.01
C LYS A 107 13.49 -10.35 -13.25
N LEU A 108 13.32 -11.12 -12.19
CA LEU A 108 14.39 -11.71 -11.40
C LEU A 108 14.31 -13.22 -11.48
N ARG A 109 15.48 -13.83 -11.60
CA ARG A 109 15.71 -15.28 -11.64
C ARG A 109 16.89 -15.59 -10.75
N PHE A 110 17.14 -16.87 -10.51
CA PHE A 110 18.39 -17.32 -9.91
C PHE A 110 19.62 -16.74 -10.66
N PRO A 111 20.68 -16.28 -9.96
CA PRO A 111 20.85 -16.21 -8.50
C PRO A 111 20.32 -14.91 -7.88
N ASN A 112 19.99 -13.90 -8.69
CA ASN A 112 19.55 -12.58 -8.23
C ASN A 112 18.30 -12.63 -7.36
N LEU A 113 17.39 -13.57 -7.64
CA LEU A 113 16.21 -13.82 -6.84
C LEU A 113 16.56 -14.22 -5.40
N ASN A 114 17.45 -15.19 -5.21
CA ASN A 114 17.87 -15.62 -3.88
C ASN A 114 18.59 -14.50 -3.12
N PHE A 115 19.43 -13.75 -3.83
CA PHE A 115 20.10 -12.60 -3.24
C PHE A 115 19.08 -11.55 -2.78
N LEU A 116 18.05 -11.26 -3.60
CA LEU A 116 16.99 -10.34 -3.22
C LEU A 116 16.29 -10.80 -1.94
N THR A 117 15.92 -12.08 -1.84
CA THR A 117 15.26 -12.64 -0.65
C THR A 117 16.12 -12.43 0.59
N LEU A 118 17.38 -12.90 0.57
CA LEU A 118 18.29 -12.77 1.70
C LEU A 118 18.53 -11.30 2.08
N MET A 119 18.60 -10.41 1.09
CA MET A 119 18.77 -8.98 1.31
C MET A 119 17.56 -8.37 2.01
N LEU A 120 16.35 -8.71 1.59
CA LEU A 120 15.12 -8.19 2.20
C LEU A 120 14.89 -8.76 3.60
N GLU A 121 15.23 -10.03 3.85
CA GLU A 121 15.20 -10.62 5.20
C GLU A 121 16.18 -9.91 6.15
N HIS A 122 17.42 -9.71 5.70
CA HIS A 122 18.44 -8.96 6.46
C HIS A 122 17.94 -7.56 6.80
N LEU A 123 17.48 -6.82 5.78
CA LEU A 123 16.98 -5.46 5.96
C LEU A 123 15.75 -5.45 6.87
N LEU A 124 14.80 -6.37 6.72
CA LEU A 124 13.63 -6.43 7.58
C LEU A 124 14.03 -6.63 9.05
N SER A 125 14.91 -7.59 9.33
CA SER A 125 15.39 -7.85 10.69
C SER A 125 16.07 -6.62 11.29
N GLU A 126 16.94 -5.97 10.53
CA GLU A 126 17.61 -4.74 10.95
C GLU A 126 16.62 -3.62 11.24
N LYS A 127 15.62 -3.42 10.38
CA LYS A 127 14.61 -2.35 10.54
C LYS A 127 13.73 -2.59 11.75
N ILE A 128 13.34 -3.84 12.01
CA ILE A 128 12.59 -4.19 13.21
C ILE A 128 13.46 -3.94 14.45
N GLU A 129 14.72 -4.37 14.46
CA GLU A 129 15.58 -4.18 15.64
C GLU A 129 15.82 -2.70 15.97
N PHE A 130 16.12 -1.89 14.95
CA PHE A 130 16.63 -0.54 15.18
C PHE A 130 15.56 0.55 14.99
N ALA A 131 14.67 0.43 14.00
CA ALA A 131 13.73 1.48 13.65
C ALA A 131 12.41 1.43 14.43
N THR A 132 12.10 0.34 15.15
CA THR A 132 10.88 0.25 15.99
C THR A 132 11.15 0.46 17.49
N SER A 133 12.37 0.85 17.85
CA SER A 133 12.79 1.05 19.25
C SER A 133 12.35 2.39 19.87
N GLY A 134 11.57 3.20 19.14
CA GLY A 134 11.06 4.51 19.61
C GLY A 134 12.08 5.65 19.60
N THR A 135 13.26 5.43 19.03
CA THR A 135 14.36 6.42 18.96
C THR A 135 14.42 7.19 17.64
N PHE A 136 13.53 6.89 16.70
CA PHE A 136 13.44 7.59 15.42
C PHE A 136 12.59 8.86 15.60
N ASP A 137 13.25 9.99 15.87
CA ASP A 137 12.62 11.31 15.82
C ASP A 137 12.54 11.78 14.36
N SER A 138 11.33 11.94 13.84
CA SER A 138 11.11 12.57 12.52
C SER A 138 11.53 14.06 12.51
N ASP A 139 11.66 14.66 13.69
CA ASP A 139 11.78 16.12 13.87
C ASP A 139 13.21 16.66 13.81
N THR A 140 14.25 15.83 13.67
CA THR A 140 15.64 16.33 13.62
C THR A 140 16.07 16.93 12.27
N ARG A 141 15.12 17.33 11.41
CA ARG A 141 15.38 18.08 10.17
C ARG A 141 14.73 19.48 10.16
N GLU A 142 14.51 20.08 11.32
CA GLU A 142 14.25 21.52 11.44
C GLU A 142 15.51 22.33 11.06
N GLY A 143 15.66 22.62 9.77
CA GLY A 143 16.76 23.46 9.28
C GLY A 143 16.77 23.73 7.78
N GLN A 144 15.88 23.15 6.99
CA GLN A 144 15.69 23.52 5.59
C GLN A 144 14.21 23.77 5.33
N GLU A 145 13.85 25.04 5.12
CA GLU A 145 12.59 25.44 4.47
C GLU A 145 12.55 24.83 3.08
N GLY A 146 11.98 23.63 2.97
CA GLY A 146 11.86 22.90 1.71
C GLY A 146 10.93 21.71 1.90
N ASP A 147 9.67 21.90 1.49
CA ASP A 147 8.58 20.93 1.51
C ASP A 147 8.31 20.31 2.90
N LYS A 148 7.31 20.85 3.61
CA LYS A 148 6.54 20.08 4.61
C LYS A 148 6.35 18.68 4.05
N GLU A 149 6.93 17.68 4.70
CA GLU A 149 6.96 16.31 4.20
C GLU A 149 5.55 15.94 3.73
N ALA A 150 5.38 15.83 2.41
CA ALA A 150 4.13 15.39 1.84
C ALA A 150 3.84 14.03 2.47
N GLU A 151 2.77 13.99 3.26
CA GLU A 151 2.28 12.86 4.03
C GLU A 151 2.40 11.58 3.17
N TYR A 152 3.37 10.73 3.51
CA TYR A 152 3.63 9.50 2.77
C TYR A 152 2.54 8.49 3.12
N GLY A 153 1.43 8.51 2.39
CA GLY A 153 0.37 7.51 2.51
C GLY A 153 0.64 6.29 1.64
N VAL A 154 1.03 5.16 2.24
CA VAL A 154 1.10 3.85 1.57
C VAL A 154 -0.22 3.14 1.77
N PHE A 155 -1.18 3.20 0.83
CA PHE A 155 -2.51 2.62 1.11
C PHE A 155 -3.20 2.02 -0.13
N ALA A 156 -3.10 0.69 -0.22
CA ALA A 156 -4.08 -0.29 -0.72
C ALA A 156 -3.33 -1.59 -1.02
N GLU A 157 -3.34 -2.53 -0.09
CA GLU A 157 -2.67 -3.82 -0.23
C GLU A 157 -3.65 -4.84 -0.80
N HIS A 158 -3.37 -5.35 -2.00
CA HIS A 158 -4.06 -6.52 -2.53
C HIS A 158 -3.10 -7.69 -2.49
N ILE A 159 -3.33 -8.61 -1.56
CA ILE A 159 -2.63 -9.89 -1.50
C ILE A 159 -3.59 -10.97 -2.00
N THR A 160 -3.18 -11.70 -3.05
CA THR A 160 -3.88 -12.91 -3.46
C THR A 160 -3.19 -14.10 -2.81
N ALA A 161 -3.85 -14.68 -1.80
CA ALA A 161 -3.44 -15.93 -1.20
C ALA A 161 -3.57 -17.10 -2.20
N ARG A 162 -2.81 -18.18 -1.97
CA ARG A 162 -2.70 -19.32 -2.89
C ARG A 162 -4.00 -20.10 -3.11
N ASP A 163 -4.91 -20.05 -2.14
CA ASP A 163 -6.25 -20.62 -2.21
C ASP A 163 -7.27 -19.70 -2.93
N GLY A 164 -6.82 -18.57 -3.47
CA GLY A 164 -7.66 -17.58 -4.12
C GLY A 164 -8.35 -16.62 -3.14
N LEU A 165 -8.06 -16.70 -1.84
CA LEU A 165 -8.54 -15.72 -0.87
C LEU A 165 -7.82 -14.39 -1.08
N ASN A 166 -8.57 -13.32 -1.33
CA ASN A 166 -8.01 -11.98 -1.40
C ASN A 166 -8.00 -11.39 0.01
N ILE A 167 -6.82 -11.15 0.56
CA ILE A 167 -6.66 -10.37 1.78
C ILE A 167 -6.45 -8.93 1.32
N VAL A 168 -7.46 -8.10 1.59
CA VAL A 168 -7.40 -6.65 1.40
C VAL A 168 -7.28 -6.04 2.78
N GLU A 169 -6.07 -5.67 3.19
CA GLU A 169 -5.88 -4.77 4.33
C GLU A 169 -5.89 -3.34 3.79
N THR A 170 -7.02 -2.67 3.96
CA THR A 170 -7.15 -1.22 3.81
C THR A 170 -6.81 -0.58 5.14
N THR A 171 -5.58 -0.12 5.30
CA THR A 171 -5.30 0.96 6.24
C THR A 171 -5.71 2.29 5.60
N GLU A 172 -6.35 3.13 6.40
CA GLU A 172 -7.18 4.26 5.97
C GLU A 172 -6.34 5.37 5.31
N TYR A 173 -6.70 5.75 4.09
CA TYR A 173 -6.38 7.08 3.55
C TYR A 173 -7.59 7.55 2.75
N ASP A 174 -8.01 8.78 3.05
CA ASP A 174 -9.02 9.57 2.35
C ASP A 174 -8.66 9.71 0.85
N THR A 175 -8.91 8.65 0.09
CA THR A 175 -9.27 8.82 -1.31
C THR A 175 -10.65 9.43 -1.29
N SER A 176 -10.88 10.52 -2.02
CA SER A 176 -12.20 11.16 -2.18
C SER A 176 -13.27 10.08 -2.25
N ILE A 177 -13.94 9.85 -1.12
CA ILE A 177 -14.81 8.69 -0.98
C ILE A 177 -15.99 9.04 -1.85
N ASP A 178 -16.22 8.27 -2.91
CA ASP A 178 -17.49 8.30 -3.60
C ASP A 178 -18.53 8.01 -2.52
N THR A 179 -19.28 9.04 -2.13
CA THR A 179 -20.32 8.93 -1.11
C THR A 179 -21.67 8.93 -1.80
N LEU A 180 -22.60 8.17 -1.23
CA LEU A 180 -23.98 8.14 -1.65
C LEU A 180 -24.87 8.53 -0.48
N GLU A 181 -25.89 9.32 -0.78
CA GLU A 181 -26.91 9.70 0.18
C GLU A 181 -27.99 8.60 0.22
N ILE A 182 -28.23 8.04 1.40
CA ILE A 182 -29.29 7.06 1.64
C ILE A 182 -30.27 7.58 2.70
N LYS A 183 -31.53 7.19 2.60
CA LYS A 183 -32.54 7.47 3.63
C LYS A 183 -32.71 6.26 4.53
N ALA A 184 -32.41 6.42 5.81
CA ALA A 184 -32.54 5.31 6.77
C ALA A 184 -32.88 5.79 8.18
N LYS A 185 -33.46 4.90 8.98
CA LYS A 185 -33.70 5.07 10.41
C LYS A 185 -32.60 4.39 11.22
N ILE A 186 -32.10 5.01 12.27
CA ILE A 186 -31.11 4.39 13.17
C ILE A 186 -31.83 3.69 14.31
N LYS A 187 -31.70 2.36 14.39
CA LYS A 187 -32.39 1.52 15.38
C LYS A 187 -31.54 1.27 16.63
N VAL A 188 -30.26 0.98 16.41
CA VAL A 188 -29.29 0.62 17.45
C VAL A 188 -27.93 1.23 17.13
N GLU A 189 -27.25 1.74 18.14
CA GLU A 189 -25.87 2.19 18.06
C GLU A 189 -24.97 1.26 18.87
N SER A 190 -23.83 0.89 18.29
CA SER A 190 -22.71 0.23 18.96
C SER A 190 -21.48 1.15 18.96
N PRO A 191 -20.39 0.80 19.68
CA PRO A 191 -19.16 1.60 19.66
C PRO A 191 -18.58 1.81 18.25
N LYS A 192 -18.74 0.84 17.34
CA LYS A 192 -18.09 0.86 16.01
C LYS A 192 -19.06 0.91 14.81
N ALA A 193 -20.35 0.67 15.01
CA ALA A 193 -21.33 0.57 13.93
C ALA A 193 -22.75 0.99 14.36
N LEU A 194 -23.58 1.35 13.38
CA LEU A 194 -25.00 1.64 13.53
C LEU A 194 -25.82 0.57 12.81
N LEU A 195 -26.91 0.11 13.44
CA LEU A 195 -27.94 -0.67 12.78
C LEU A 195 -28.96 0.30 12.18
N ILE A 196 -29.04 0.32 10.86
CA ILE A 196 -29.98 1.14 10.12
C ILE A 196 -31.11 0.30 9.54
N THR A 197 -32.28 0.92 9.35
CA THR A 197 -33.43 0.34 8.65
C THR A 197 -33.81 1.25 7.48
N LEU A 198 -33.84 0.70 6.27
CA LEU A 198 -34.25 1.41 5.06
C LEU A 198 -35.78 1.58 4.99
N GLU A 199 -36.26 2.42 4.06
CA GLU A 199 -37.70 2.53 3.76
C GLU A 199 -38.30 1.19 3.30
N SER A 200 -37.50 0.30 2.69
CA SER A 200 -37.90 -1.05 2.30
C SER A 200 -38.17 -1.98 3.50
N GLY A 201 -37.80 -1.57 4.72
CA GLY A 201 -37.87 -2.39 5.93
C GLY A 201 -36.65 -3.31 6.12
N GLU A 202 -35.68 -3.29 5.22
CA GLU A 202 -34.45 -4.06 5.34
C GLU A 202 -33.48 -3.41 6.34
N GLU A 203 -32.77 -4.26 7.10
CA GLU A 203 -31.87 -3.83 8.18
C GLU A 203 -30.40 -4.13 7.84
N TYR A 204 -29.52 -3.16 8.07
CA TYR A 204 -28.09 -3.26 7.77
C TYR A 204 -27.22 -2.66 8.86
N TRP A 205 -26.08 -3.31 9.13
CA TRP A 205 -25.04 -2.74 9.97
C TRP A 205 -24.07 -1.91 9.13
N ILE A 206 -23.90 -0.64 9.49
CA ILE A 206 -22.97 0.30 8.84
C ILE A 206 -21.90 0.75 9.84
N PRO A 207 -20.61 0.62 9.52
CA PRO A 207 -19.53 1.15 10.36
C PRO A 207 -19.60 2.67 10.50
N LYS A 208 -19.35 3.20 11.70
CA LYS A 208 -19.35 4.65 11.94
C LYS A 208 -18.28 5.39 11.16
N SER A 209 -17.14 4.74 10.89
CA SER A 209 -16.07 5.30 10.07
C SER A 209 -16.45 5.53 8.61
N THR A 210 -17.56 4.94 8.13
CA THR A 210 -18.04 5.07 6.74
C THR A 210 -19.18 6.08 6.60
N LEU A 211 -19.50 6.81 7.67
CA LEU A 211 -20.57 7.82 7.74
C LEU A 211 -19.96 9.22 7.78
N HIS A 212 -20.33 10.06 6.82
CA HIS A 212 -19.83 11.43 6.67
C HIS A 212 -20.86 12.50 7.04
N SER A 213 -22.10 12.09 7.30
CA SER A 213 -23.18 12.98 7.75
C SER A 213 -23.28 13.01 9.27
N VAL A 214 -23.69 14.16 9.81
CA VAL A 214 -24.18 14.24 11.19
C VAL A 214 -25.49 13.45 11.29
N TYR A 215 -25.62 12.60 12.30
CA TYR A 215 -26.79 11.74 12.50
C TYR A 215 -27.29 11.79 13.94
N GLU A 216 -28.60 11.60 14.13
CA GLU A 216 -29.25 11.60 15.44
C GLU A 216 -29.68 10.18 15.84
N VAL A 217 -29.04 9.63 16.88
CA VAL A 217 -29.36 8.28 17.41
C VAL A 217 -30.56 8.30 18.37
N ASN A 218 -30.84 9.44 18.99
CA ASN A 218 -31.86 9.57 20.03
C ASN A 218 -33.30 9.46 19.49
N ASN A 219 -33.51 9.71 18.20
CA ASN A 219 -34.83 9.65 17.58
C ASN A 219 -34.93 8.50 16.58
N LYS A 220 -35.30 7.32 17.09
CA LYS A 220 -35.33 6.04 16.36
C LYS A 220 -36.41 5.95 15.27
N GLU A 221 -37.34 6.90 15.22
CA GLU A 221 -38.47 6.87 14.29
C GLU A 221 -38.26 7.76 13.06
N ILE A 222 -37.28 8.68 13.11
CA ILE A 222 -36.99 9.62 12.02
C ILE A 222 -36.17 8.95 10.92
N LEU A 223 -36.65 9.09 9.68
CA LEU A 223 -35.88 8.85 8.47
C LEU A 223 -34.89 10.00 8.27
N GLN A 224 -33.60 9.69 8.29
CA GLN A 224 -32.54 10.67 8.14
C GLN A 224 -31.76 10.38 6.86
N ASN A 225 -31.29 11.45 6.21
CA ASN A 225 -30.37 11.34 5.10
C ASN A 225 -28.97 11.08 5.66
N LEU A 226 -28.41 9.92 5.33
CA LEU A 226 -27.07 9.51 5.70
C LEU A 226 -26.16 9.55 4.49
N VAL A 227 -25.03 10.22 4.61
CA VAL A 227 -23.98 10.23 3.59
C VAL A 227 -23.01 9.10 3.93
N VAL A 228 -23.00 8.05 3.10
CA VAL A 228 -22.27 6.80 3.36
C VAL A 228 -21.34 6.49 2.20
N ASP A 229 -20.21 5.85 2.49
CA ASP A 229 -19.31 5.33 1.46
C ASP A 229 -20.05 4.41 0.47
N LYS A 230 -19.86 4.67 -0.84
CA LYS A 230 -20.48 3.90 -1.93
C LYS A 230 -20.18 2.42 -1.86
N TRP A 231 -18.98 2.02 -1.45
CA TRP A 231 -18.60 0.61 -1.35
C TRP A 231 -19.44 -0.16 -0.30
N ILE A 232 -19.88 0.49 0.79
CA ILE A 232 -20.79 -0.12 1.78
C ILE A 232 -22.16 -0.35 1.15
N ILE A 233 -22.65 0.61 0.36
CA ILE A 233 -23.93 0.52 -0.34
C ILE A 233 -23.91 -0.60 -1.37
N GLU A 234 -22.85 -0.69 -2.18
CA GLU A 234 -22.67 -1.73 -3.20
C GLU A 234 -22.53 -3.12 -2.57
N LYS A 235 -21.74 -3.24 -1.50
CA LYS A 235 -21.53 -4.52 -0.78
C LYS A 235 -22.84 -5.09 -0.24
N HIS A 236 -23.69 -4.24 0.33
CA HIS A 236 -24.96 -4.64 0.91
C HIS A 236 -26.13 -4.60 -0.10
N LYS A 237 -25.87 -4.16 -1.34
CA LYS A 237 -26.87 -3.98 -2.41
C LYS A 237 -28.05 -3.11 -1.97
N ILE A 238 -27.76 -2.08 -1.16
CA ILE A 238 -28.74 -1.18 -0.55
C ILE A 238 -29.48 -0.34 -1.62
N LEU A 239 -28.81 -0.03 -2.73
CA LEU A 239 -29.41 0.59 -3.91
C LEU A 239 -29.27 -0.38 -5.09
N LYS A 240 -30.40 -0.79 -5.66
CA LYS A 240 -30.46 -1.47 -6.96
C LYS A 240 -30.80 -0.48 -8.06
#